data_AF-A0A497TC76-F1
#
_entry.id   AF-A0A497TC76-F1
#
_cell.length_a   1.000
_cell.length_b   1.000
_cell.length_c   1.000
_cell.angle_alpha   90.00
_cell.angle_beta   90.00
_cell.angle_gamma   90.00
#
_symmetry.space_group_name_H-M   'P 1'
#
loop_
_entity.id
_entity.type
_entity.pdbx_description
1 polymer ?
#
loop_
_entity_poly.entity_id
_entity_poly.type
_entity_poly.pdbx_seq_one_letter_code
_entity_poly.pdbx_strand_id
1 'polypeptide(L)' 'AYMLYGLNVWGLPLYSVGYVNLLQWILLAGTSVPMAQAGAHIAHKINPKSLKWIFILVMIYMGLKMIGVFSWLGLPI' A
#
# COMPACT_ATOMS: atom_id res chain seq x y z
N ALA A 1 1.64 6.36 -20.24
CA ALA A 1 2.75 7.33 -20.28
C ALA A 1 4.05 6.75 -19.70
N TYR A 2 4.14 6.37 -18.42
CA TYR A 2 5.38 5.88 -17.78
C TYR A 2 6.00 4.60 -18.37
N MET A 3 5.17 3.66 -18.87
CA MET A 3 5.66 2.46 -19.58
C MET A 3 6.30 2.79 -20.93
N LEU A 4 5.85 3.85 -21.61
CA LEU A 4 6.36 4.29 -22.92
C LEU A 4 7.62 5.15 -22.77
N TYR A 5 7.69 5.99 -21.73
CA TYR A 5 8.86 6.86 -21.48
C TYR A 5 10.09 6.10 -20.95
N GLY A 6 9.92 4.91 -20.35
CA GLY A 6 11.05 4.13 -19.81
C GLY A 6 11.67 3.12 -20.80
N LEU A 7 11.15 3.02 -22.02
CA LEU A 7 11.50 1.96 -22.98
C LEU A 7 12.93 2.05 -23.56
N ASN A 8 13.67 3.12 -23.26
CA ASN A 8 14.99 3.41 -23.85
C ASN A 8 16.05 3.81 -22.78
N VAL A 9 15.88 3.37 -21.53
CA VAL A 9 16.83 3.70 -20.46
C VAL A 9 17.72 2.48 -20.18
N TRP A 10 19.03 2.63 -20.35
CA TRP A 10 20.02 1.58 -20.11
C TRP A 10 20.40 1.56 -18.61
N GLY A 11 20.36 0.38 -17.98
CA GLY A 11 20.62 0.18 -16.55
C GLY A 11 19.44 -0.39 -15.74
N LEU A 12 18.34 -0.77 -16.39
CA LEU A 12 17.19 -1.34 -15.68
C LEU A 12 17.42 -2.82 -15.30
N PRO A 13 16.98 -3.24 -14.09
CA PRO A 13 17.06 -4.63 -13.65
C PRO A 13 16.27 -5.55 -14.59
N LEU A 14 16.80 -6.76 -14.83
CA LEU A 14 16.21 -7.78 -15.70
C LEU A 14 14.69 -7.93 -15.42
N TYR A 15 13.88 -8.01 -16.47
CA TYR A 15 12.41 -8.11 -16.45
C TYR A 15 11.62 -6.82 -16.10
N SER A 16 12.07 -5.65 -16.54
CA SER A 16 11.30 -4.38 -16.46
C SER A 16 10.85 -3.92 -17.85
N VAL A 17 9.57 -3.53 -18.01
CA VAL A 17 9.05 -2.87 -19.22
C VAL A 17 8.86 -1.40 -18.89
N GLY A 18 9.84 -0.58 -19.30
CA GLY A 18 9.96 0.80 -18.83
C GLY A 18 10.23 0.88 -17.32
N TYR A 19 9.74 1.91 -16.63
CA TYR A 19 9.88 2.06 -15.16
C TYR A 19 9.09 1.04 -14.33
N VAL A 20 8.31 0.16 -14.97
CA VAL A 20 7.51 -0.84 -14.28
C VAL A 20 8.29 -2.16 -14.25
N ASN A 21 8.74 -2.54 -13.07
CA ASN A 21 9.36 -3.84 -12.84
C ASN A 21 8.28 -4.92 -12.74
N LEU A 22 8.19 -5.83 -13.71
CA LEU A 22 7.13 -6.84 -13.74
C LEU A 22 7.21 -7.79 -12.55
N LEU A 23 8.42 -8.04 -12.04
CA LEU A 23 8.63 -8.86 -10.86
C LEU A 23 8.03 -8.20 -9.60
N GLN A 24 8.28 -6.91 -9.37
CA GLN A 24 7.62 -6.15 -8.31
C GLN A 24 6.12 -6.08 -8.51
N TRP A 25 5.64 -5.93 -9.74
CA TRP A 25 4.21 -5.93 -10.03
C TRP A 25 3.57 -7.26 -9.63
N ILE A 26 4.18 -8.40 -9.98
CA ILE A 26 3.67 -9.72 -9.60
C ILE A 26 3.78 -9.98 -8.10
N LEU A 27 4.85 -9.54 -7.43
CA LEU A 27 4.99 -9.65 -5.99
C LEU A 27 3.93 -8.81 -5.26
N LEU A 28 3.76 -7.55 -5.66
CA LEU A 28 2.80 -6.63 -5.06
C LEU A 28 1.36 -7.05 -5.36
N ALA A 29 1.05 -7.41 -6.61
CA ALA A 29 -0.28 -7.88 -6.97
C ALA A 29 -0.59 -9.21 -6.29
N GLY A 30 0.35 -10.15 -6.34
CA GLY A 30 0.21 -11.48 -5.74
C GLY A 30 0.01 -11.45 -4.23
N THR A 31 0.61 -10.47 -3.53
CA THR A 31 0.41 -10.31 -2.08
C THR A 31 -0.78 -9.41 -1.73
N SER A 32 -1.03 -8.35 -2.51
CA SER A 32 -2.10 -7.38 -2.22
C SER A 32 -3.49 -7.92 -2.51
N VAL A 33 -3.67 -8.68 -3.59
CA VAL A 33 -4.98 -9.23 -3.99
C VAL A 33 -5.56 -10.17 -2.91
N PRO A 34 -4.85 -11.21 -2.43
CA PRO A 34 -5.39 -12.06 -1.39
C PRO A 34 -5.58 -11.32 -0.06
N MET A 35 -4.70 -10.36 0.25
CA MET A 35 -4.83 -9.54 1.46
C MET A 35 -6.08 -8.65 1.42
N ALA A 36 -6.40 -8.07 0.26
CA ALA A 36 -7.62 -7.29 0.07
C ALA A 36 -8.89 -8.16 0.20
N GLN A 37 -8.87 -9.37 -0.35
CA GLN A 37 -9.96 -10.34 -0.21
C GLN A 37 -10.16 -10.77 1.25
N ALA A 38 -9.07 -11.10 1.96
CA ALA A 38 -9.11 -11.45 3.37
C ALA A 38 -9.67 -10.29 4.22
N GLY A 39 -9.22 -9.06 3.95
CA GLY A 39 -9.73 -7.86 4.64
C GLY A 39 -11.23 -7.65 4.45
N ALA A 40 -11.73 -7.79 3.22
CA ALA A 40 -13.15 -7.69 2.92
C ALA A 40 -13.98 -8.79 3.61
N HIS A 41 -13.47 -10.03 3.61
CA HIS A 41 -14.14 -11.14 4.28
C HIS A 41 -14.23 -10.94 5.79
N ILE A 42 -13.15 -10.46 6.42
CA ILE A 42 -13.12 -10.15 7.86
C ILE A 42 -14.06 -8.98 8.18
N ALA A 43 -14.10 -7.94 7.33
CA ALA A 43 -14.97 -6.78 7.52
C ALA A 43 -16.46 -7.15 7.54
N HIS A 44 -16.89 -8.10 6.70
CA HIS A 44 -18.27 -8.61 6.69
C HIS A 44 -18.65 -9.42 7.94
N LYS A 45 -17.66 -10.05 8.60
CA LYS A 45 -17.89 -10.85 9.81
C LYS A 45 -17.94 -9.99 11.08
N ILE A 46 -17.41 -8.77 11.04
CA ILE A 46 -17.38 -7.82 12.15
C ILE A 46 -18.70 -7.03 12.20
N ASN A 47 -19.22 -6.81 13.41
CA ASN A 47 -20.40 -5.96 13.61
C ASN A 47 -20.14 -4.53 13.09
N PRO A 48 -21.03 -3.94 12.27
CA PRO A 48 -20.83 -2.62 11.67
C PRO A 48 -20.49 -1.51 12.67
N LYS A 49 -20.98 -1.60 13.92
CA LYS A 49 -20.62 -0.62 14.97
C LYS A 49 -19.13 -0.66 15.31
N SER A 50 -18.55 -1.85 15.44
CA SER A 50 -17.12 -2.03 15.77
C SER A 50 -16.23 -1.69 14.57
N LEU A 51 -16.65 -2.03 13.35
CA LEU A 51 -15.90 -1.69 12.13
C LEU A 51 -15.75 -0.18 11.95
N LYS A 52 -16.81 0.59 12.25
CA LYS A 52 -16.77 2.05 12.22
C LYS A 52 -15.74 2.62 13.20
N TRP A 53 -15.68 2.09 14.42
CA TRP A 53 -14.69 2.51 15.42
C TRP A 53 -13.26 2.21 14.99
N ILE A 54 -13.01 1.03 14.43
CA ILE A 54 -11.70 0.65 13.89
C ILE A 54 -11.28 1.63 12.79
N PHE A 55 -12.19 1.96 11.86
CA PHE A 55 -11.89 2.88 10.78
C PHE A 55 -11.55 4.29 11.29
N ILE A 56 -12.30 4.80 12.27
CA ILE A 56 -12.02 6.10 12.92
C ILE A 56 -10.62 6.08 13.54
N LEU A 57 -10.29 5.03 14.29
CA LEU A 57 -8.99 4.91 14.97
C LEU A 57 -7.83 4.86 13.96
N VAL A 58 -7.99 4.13 12.86
CA VAL A 58 -7.01 4.06 11.76
C VAL A 58 -6.86 5.42 11.06
N MET A 59 -7.97 6.12 10.77
CA MET A 59 -7.94 7.43 10.10
C MET A 59 -7.25 8.49 10.97
N ILE A 60 -7.52 8.50 12.28
CA ILE A 60 -6.82 9.37 13.24
C ILE A 60 -5.32 9.04 13.23
N TYR A 61 -4.95 7.77 13.35
CA TYR A 61 -3.55 7.34 13.32
C TYR A 61 -2.83 7.77 12.03
N MET A 62 -3.44 7.54 10.86
CA MET A 62 -2.88 7.99 9.57
C MET A 62 -2.74 9.51 9.49
N GLY A 63 -3.74 10.25 9.99
CA GLY A 63 -3.66 11.72 10.07
C GLY A 63 -2.49 12.20 10.92
N LEU A 64 -2.32 11.64 12.13
CA LEU A 64 -1.17 11.94 12.98
C LEU A 64 0.16 11.56 12.30
N LYS A 65 0.18 10.44 11.56
CA LYS A 65 1.34 10.02 10.80
C LYS A 65 1.73 11.01 9.72
N MET A 66 0.76 11.49 8.95
CA MET A 66 1.00 12.44 7.86
C MET A 66 1.37 13.83 8.37
N ILE A 67 0.87 14.25 9.53
CA ILE A 67 1.27 15.51 10.21
C ILE A 67 2.72 15.41 10.73
N GLY A 68 3.29 14.21 10.83
CA GLY A 68 4.66 14.02 11.30
C GLY A 68 4.78 14.07 12.82
N VAL A 69 3.68 13.85 13.56
CA VAL A 69 3.70 13.77 15.03
C VAL A 69 4.69 12.70 15.51
N PHE A 70 4.78 11.57 14.80
CA PHE A 70 5.74 10.51 15.14
C PHE A 70 7.20 10.91 14.86
N SER A 71 7.43 11.72 13.83
CA SER A 71 8.75 12.31 13.55
C SER A 71 9.13 13.35 14.60
N TRP A 72 8.17 14.13 15.10
CA TRP A 72 8.38 15.10 16.18
C TRP A 72 8.64 14.43 17.54
N LEU A 73 8.03 13.26 17.80
CA LEU A 73 8.28 12.43 18.97
C LEU A 73 9.57 11.59 18.89
N GLY A 74 10.31 11.63 17.78
CA GLY A 74 11.55 10.88 17.59
C GLY A 74 11.37 9.36 17.50
N LEU A 75 10.16 8.89 17.20
CA LEU A 75 9.86 7.47 17.04
C LEU A 75 10.10 7.05 15.58
N PRO A 76 10.89 6.00 15.31
CA PRO A 76 11.14 5.52 13.94
C PRO A 76 9.94 4.70 13.42
N ILE A 77 8.83 5.37 13.12
CA ILE A 77 7.60 4.82 12.49
C ILE A 77 6.95 5.84 11.55
#